data_AF-A0A2X0IK30-F1
#
_entry.id   AF-A0A2X0IK30-F1
#
_cell.length_a   1.000
_cell.length_b   1.000
_cell.length_c   1.000
_cell.angle_alpha   90.00
_cell.angle_beta   90.00
_cell.angle_gamma   90.00
#
_symmetry.space_group_name_H-M   'P 1'
#
loop_
_entity.id
_entity.type
_entity.pdbx_description
1 polymer ?
#
loop_
_entity_poly.entity_id
_entity_poly.type
_entity_poly.pdbx_seq_one_letter_code
_entity_poly.pdbx_strand_id
1 'polypeptide(L)'
;MFDKLLHHKLLHEGLEGQGVITKQKVEGMKGDRAYSGFYLGIEGHMKFEDGTEGAFSSAYLDTSKLGDLEVGTIVPVRYSADHKHVVLDVLKLEAKHEAWKRSAADFAEQRRQQEIAAADAKLAQANKHRHHD
;
A
#
# COMPACT_ATOMS: atom_id res chain seq x y z
N MET A 1 36.03 -6.27 8.84
CA MET A 1 35.62 -7.60 8.34
C MET A 1 34.09 -7.81 8.36
N PHE A 2 33.33 -7.05 9.16
CA PHE A 2 31.86 -7.07 9.17
C PHE A 2 31.20 -6.61 7.86
N ASP A 3 31.79 -5.64 7.15
CA ASP A 3 31.29 -5.16 5.84
C ASP A 3 31.03 -6.29 4.85
N LYS A 4 31.98 -7.21 4.69
CA LYS A 4 31.85 -8.32 3.73
C LYS A 4 30.80 -9.34 4.15
N LEU A 5 30.64 -9.56 5.45
CA LEU A 5 29.65 -10.50 6.00
C LEU A 5 28.23 -9.95 5.91
N LEU A 6 28.07 -8.64 6.11
CA LEU A 6 26.80 -7.93 5.94
C LEU A 6 26.41 -7.93 4.46
N HIS A 7 27.31 -7.54 3.55
CA HIS A 7 27.06 -7.64 2.10
C HIS A 7 26.70 -9.06 1.68
N HIS A 8 27.37 -10.08 2.22
CA HIS A 8 27.10 -11.48 1.89
C HIS A 8 25.76 -11.98 2.45
N LYS A 9 25.31 -11.50 3.64
CA LYS A 9 23.97 -11.78 4.18
C LYS A 9 22.86 -11.03 3.42
N LEU A 10 23.11 -9.77 3.11
CA LEU A 10 22.25 -8.90 2.30
C LEU A 10 22.00 -9.50 0.90
N LEU A 11 23.03 -10.13 0.32
CA LEU A 11 22.99 -10.82 -0.97
C LEU A 11 22.30 -12.19 -0.94
N HIS A 12 22.37 -12.94 0.17
CA HIS A 12 21.88 -14.33 0.23
C HIS A 12 20.45 -14.49 0.76
N GLU A 13 20.00 -13.60 1.66
CA GLU A 13 18.70 -13.74 2.33
C GLU A 13 17.63 -12.80 1.76
N GLY A 14 17.98 -11.89 0.84
CA GLY A 14 17.03 -10.95 0.27
C GLY A 14 16.48 -10.02 1.35
N LEU A 15 17.32 -9.12 1.87
CA LEU A 15 16.95 -8.31 3.02
C LEU A 15 15.87 -7.29 2.64
N GLU A 16 14.68 -7.53 3.18
CA GLU A 16 13.54 -6.62 3.12
C GLU A 16 13.77 -5.51 4.15
N GLY A 17 13.81 -4.26 3.70
CA GLY A 17 14.06 -3.09 4.54
C GLY A 17 12.88 -2.13 4.55
N GLN A 18 12.99 -1.06 5.33
CA GLN A 18 12.08 0.08 5.28
C GLN A 18 12.81 1.32 4.77
N GLY A 19 12.18 2.02 3.82
CA GLY A 19 12.62 3.29 3.29
C GLY A 19 11.56 4.38 3.48
N VAL A 20 11.98 5.62 3.53
CA VAL A 20 11.13 6.82 3.51
C VAL A 20 11.22 7.45 2.13
N ILE A 21 10.07 7.69 1.51
CA ILE A 21 9.99 8.42 0.25
C ILE A 21 10.41 9.87 0.48
N THR A 22 11.35 10.37 -0.30
CA THR A 22 11.80 11.77 -0.22
C THR A 22 11.49 12.56 -1.47
N LYS A 23 11.28 11.91 -2.60
CA LYS A 23 10.84 12.53 -3.85
C LYS A 23 9.85 11.64 -4.59
N GLN A 24 8.92 12.31 -5.25
CA GLN A 24 7.93 11.70 -6.12
C GLN A 24 7.88 12.49 -7.42
N LYS A 25 7.84 11.77 -8.54
CA LYS A 25 7.75 12.33 -9.87
C LYS A 25 6.67 11.59 -10.66
N VAL A 26 5.78 12.33 -11.30
CA VAL A 26 4.84 11.74 -12.27
C VAL A 26 5.59 11.48 -13.56
N GLU A 27 5.62 10.22 -13.99
CA GLU A 27 6.35 9.76 -15.18
C GLU A 27 5.43 9.55 -16.39
N GLY A 28 4.13 9.33 -16.15
CA GLY A 28 3.16 9.22 -17.23
C GLY A 28 1.73 9.16 -16.72
N MET A 29 0.79 9.49 -17.59
CA MET A 29 -0.64 9.27 -17.37
C MET A 29 -1.05 7.94 -17.99
N LYS A 30 -1.86 7.18 -17.27
CA LYS A 30 -2.54 5.99 -17.78
C LYS A 30 -3.89 6.44 -18.31
N GLY A 31 -4.05 6.45 -19.63
CA GLY A 31 -5.38 6.62 -20.23
C GLY A 31 -5.41 6.88 -21.73
N ASP A 32 -6.17 6.03 -22.42
CA ASP A 32 -7.37 6.54 -23.09
C ASP A 32 -8.59 5.83 -22.46
N ARG A 33 -9.52 6.63 -21.92
CA ARG A 33 -10.88 6.31 -21.40
C ARG A 33 -11.05 5.08 -20.48
N ALA A 34 -11.11 5.35 -19.15
CA ALA A 34 -11.86 4.65 -18.07
C ALA A 34 -11.05 4.26 -16.82
N TYR A 35 -9.72 4.16 -16.88
CA TYR A 35 -8.87 3.90 -15.71
C TYR A 35 -7.82 5.00 -15.59
N SER A 36 -8.14 6.09 -14.89
CA SER A 36 -7.21 7.17 -14.59
C SER A 36 -6.20 6.72 -13.53
N GLY A 37 -5.05 6.21 -13.97
CA GLY A 37 -3.89 5.96 -13.12
C GLY A 37 -2.71 6.83 -13.56
N PHE A 38 -1.66 6.91 -12.74
CA PHE A 38 -0.41 7.53 -13.12
C PHE A 38 0.72 6.51 -12.95
N TYR A 39 1.74 6.60 -13.80
CA TYR A 39 3.02 6.00 -13.51
C TYR A 39 3.85 6.98 -12.69
N LEU A 40 4.35 6.52 -11.55
CA LEU A 40 5.22 7.30 -10.69
C LEU A 40 6.66 6.79 -10.74
N GLY A 41 7.59 7.74 -10.71
CA GLY A 41 8.96 7.57 -10.26
C GLY A 41 9.08 8.03 -8.82
N ILE A 42 9.74 7.23 -8.00
CA ILE A 42 9.93 7.48 -6.57
C ILE A 42 11.40 7.32 -6.22
N GLU A 43 11.89 8.25 -5.42
CA GLU A 43 13.20 8.16 -4.77
C GLU A 43 13.03 8.33 -3.26
N GLY A 44 13.90 7.70 -2.50
CA GLY A 44 13.86 7.79 -1.05
C GLY A 44 15.15 7.36 -0.38
N HIS A 45 15.17 7.50 0.93
CA HIS A 45 16.25 7.05 1.78
C HIS A 45 15.80 5.87 2.63
N MET A 46 16.70 4.93 2.88
CA MET A 46 16.46 3.80 3.76
C MET A 46 17.46 3.82 4.90
N LYS A 47 17.02 3.32 6.05
CA LYS A 47 17.87 3.04 7.18
C LYS A 47 17.56 1.63 7.66
N PHE A 48 18.56 0.75 7.59
CA PHE A 48 18.46 -0.59 8.13
C PHE A 48 18.63 -0.57 9.65
N GLU A 49 18.18 -1.63 10.33
CA GLU A 49 18.25 -1.74 11.80
C GLU A 49 19.69 -1.70 12.34
N ASP A 50 20.67 -2.08 11.53
CA ASP A 50 22.10 -2.00 11.85
C ASP A 50 22.68 -0.58 11.73
N GLY A 51 21.84 0.41 11.39
CA GLY A 51 22.23 1.80 11.23
C GLY A 51 22.76 2.15 9.83
N THR A 52 22.85 1.19 8.90
CA THR A 52 23.26 1.43 7.52
C THR A 52 22.22 2.29 6.81
N GLU A 53 22.69 3.34 6.14
CA GLU A 53 21.84 4.26 5.38
C GLU A 53 22.13 4.16 3.89
N GLY A 54 21.09 4.34 3.07
CA GLY A 54 21.22 4.31 1.62
C GLY A 54 20.07 5.02 0.91
N ALA A 55 20.10 5.00 -0.41
CA ALA A 55 19.03 5.51 -1.25
C ALA A 55 18.41 4.39 -2.07
N PHE A 56 17.12 4.54 -2.39
CA PHE A 56 16.41 3.69 -3.33
C PHE A 56 15.75 4.53 -4.40
N SER A 57 15.56 3.94 -5.57
CA SER A 57 14.83 4.56 -6.68
C SER A 57 14.01 3.50 -7.40
N SER A 58 12.80 3.85 -7.83
CA SER A 58 11.99 3.01 -8.69
C SER A 58 11.17 3.86 -9.62
N ALA A 59 11.00 3.37 -10.85
CA ALA A 59 10.27 4.03 -11.92
C ALA A 59 9.11 3.17 -12.40
N TYR A 60 8.19 3.78 -13.14
CA TYR A 60 7.04 3.16 -13.78
C TYR A 60 6.10 2.44 -12.81
N LEU A 61 5.95 2.99 -11.60
CA LEU A 61 5.10 2.44 -10.55
C LEU A 61 3.63 2.73 -10.84
N ASP A 62 2.80 1.68 -10.91
CA ASP A 62 1.38 1.79 -11.21
C ASP A 62 0.57 2.10 -9.93
N THR A 63 0.14 3.36 -9.78
CA THR A 63 -0.59 3.80 -8.57
C THR A 63 -1.92 3.09 -8.37
N SER A 64 -2.54 2.56 -9.44
CA SER A 64 -3.80 1.82 -9.33
C SER A 64 -3.65 0.49 -8.56
N LYS A 65 -2.42 -0.03 -8.49
CA LYS A 65 -2.08 -1.27 -7.78
C LYS A 65 -1.43 -1.03 -6.43
N LEU A 66 -0.64 0.03 -6.33
CA LEU A 66 0.19 0.31 -5.14
C LEU A 66 -0.50 1.26 -4.14
N GLY A 67 -1.56 1.94 -4.57
CA GLY A 67 -2.15 3.04 -3.81
C GLY A 67 -1.31 4.30 -3.89
N ASP A 68 -1.62 5.26 -3.01
CA ASP A 68 -0.93 6.54 -2.97
C ASP A 68 0.43 6.41 -2.27
N LEU A 69 1.46 6.88 -2.95
CA LEU A 69 2.85 6.83 -2.49
C LEU A 69 3.39 8.26 -2.37
N GLU A 70 3.14 8.88 -1.22
CA GLU A 70 3.50 10.27 -0.95
C GLU A 70 4.87 10.42 -0.29
N VAL A 71 5.48 11.60 -0.42
CA VAL A 71 6.70 11.97 0.30
C VAL A 71 6.47 11.89 1.82
N GLY A 72 7.44 11.31 2.53
CA GLY A 72 7.37 11.02 3.97
C GLY A 72 6.80 9.64 4.30
N THR A 73 6.23 8.92 3.33
CA THR A 73 5.68 7.59 3.55
C THR A 73 6.79 6.56 3.76
N ILE A 74 6.61 5.70 4.77
CA ILE A 74 7.48 4.54 5.00
C ILE A 74 6.99 3.37 4.14
N VAL A 75 7.89 2.82 3.35
CA VAL A 75 7.64 1.81 2.32
C VAL A 75 8.63 0.66 2.43
N PRO A 76 8.20 -0.58 2.12
CA PRO A 76 9.12 -1.70 2.06
C PRO A 76 10.03 -1.57 0.85
N VAL A 77 11.31 -1.87 1.05
CA VAL A 77 12.34 -1.86 0.01
C VAL A 77 13.06 -3.21 -0.03
N ARG A 78 13.64 -3.54 -1.18
CA ARG A 78 14.39 -4.77 -1.40
C ARG A 78 15.50 -4.55 -2.40
N TYR A 79 16.48 -5.44 -2.42
CA TYR A 79 17.45 -5.46 -3.51
C TYR A 79 16.77 -5.75 -4.85
N SER A 80 17.24 -5.10 -5.91
CA SER A 80 16.92 -5.43 -7.30
C SER A 80 17.45 -6.82 -7.65
N ALA A 81 16.99 -7.38 -8.78
CA ALA A 81 17.39 -8.71 -9.23
C ALA A 81 18.91 -8.84 -9.48
N ASP A 82 19.59 -7.73 -9.77
CA ASP A 82 21.06 -7.68 -9.93
C ASP A 82 21.81 -7.54 -8.59
N HIS A 83 21.09 -7.39 -7.47
CA HIS A 83 21.57 -7.12 -6.13
C HIS A 83 22.54 -5.93 -5.98
N LYS A 84 22.49 -4.98 -6.93
CA LYS A 84 23.37 -3.80 -6.91
C LYS A 84 22.66 -2.54 -6.42
N HIS A 85 21.34 -2.51 -6.53
CA HIS A 85 20.54 -1.35 -6.19
C HIS A 85 19.39 -1.77 -5.28
N VAL A 86 18.86 -0.81 -4.53
CA VAL A 86 17.64 -1.01 -3.76
C VAL A 86 16.48 -0.35 -4.46
N VAL A 87 15.37 -1.08 -4.52
CA VAL A 87 14.12 -0.70 -5.15
C VAL A 87 12.97 -0.88 -4.16
N LEU A 88 11.83 -0.28 -4.46
CA LEU A 88 10.59 -0.54 -3.75
C LEU A 88 10.20 -2.01 -3.88
N ASP A 89 9.73 -2.61 -2.78
CA ASP A 89 9.12 -3.93 -2.82
C ASP A 89 7.68 -3.82 -3.29
N VAL A 90 7.54 -3.76 -4.62
CA VAL A 90 6.26 -3.66 -5.33
C VAL A 90 5.30 -4.76 -4.91
N LEU A 91 5.77 -6.01 -4.74
CA LEU A 91 4.90 -7.15 -4.42
C LEU A 91 4.25 -6.99 -3.04
N LYS A 92 5.02 -6.54 -2.05
CA LYS A 92 4.48 -6.24 -0.72
C LYS A 92 3.53 -5.06 -0.71
N LEU A 93 3.83 -4.03 -1.50
CA LEU A 93 2.95 -2.87 -1.62
C LEU A 93 1.61 -3.24 -2.25
N GLU A 94 1.61 -4.03 -3.33
CA GLU A 94 0.38 -4.56 -3.93
C GLU A 94 -0.40 -5.40 -2.92
N ALA A 95 0.25 -6.31 -2.21
CA ALA A 95 -0.42 -7.14 -1.20
C ALA A 95 -1.04 -6.31 -0.07
N LYS A 96 -0.33 -5.27 0.41
CA LYS A 96 -0.84 -4.34 1.43
C LYS A 96 -2.04 -3.55 0.91
N HIS A 97 -1.97 -3.07 -0.33
CA HIS A 97 -3.05 -2.30 -0.94
C HIS A 97 -4.31 -3.15 -1.18
N GLU A 98 -4.15 -4.38 -1.65
CA GLU A 98 -5.26 -5.33 -1.80
C GLU A 98 -5.88 -5.72 -0.46
N ALA A 99 -5.08 -5.93 0.58
CA ALA A 99 -5.58 -6.18 1.93
C ALA A 99 -6.41 -4.99 2.46
N TRP A 100 -5.95 -3.76 2.22
CA TRP A 100 -6.69 -2.55 2.58
C TRP A 100 -8.02 -2.43 1.82
N LYS A 101 -8.03 -2.67 0.50
CA LYS A 101 -9.26 -2.67 -0.31
C LYS A 101 -10.30 -3.66 0.21
N ARG A 102 -9.88 -4.88 0.57
CA ARG A 102 -10.76 -5.90 1.14
C ARG A 102 -11.35 -5.44 2.47
N SER A 103 -10.51 -4.96 3.38
CA SER A 103 -10.97 -4.44 4.68
C SER A 103 -11.96 -3.27 4.53
N ALA A 104 -11.74 -2.39 3.56
CA ALA A 104 -12.65 -1.28 3.28
C ALA A 104 -14.00 -1.77 2.75
N ALA A 105 -14.01 -2.79 1.88
CA ALA A 105 -15.22 -3.41 1.38
C ALA A 105 -16.02 -4.10 2.50
N ASP A 106 -15.33 -4.83 3.39
CA ASP A 106 -15.96 -5.51 4.53
C ASP A 106 -16.63 -4.50 5.49
N PHE A 107 -15.96 -3.38 5.76
CA PHE A 107 -16.52 -2.31 6.59
C PHE A 107 -17.76 -1.65 5.95
N ALA A 108 -17.74 -1.45 4.63
CA ALA A 108 -18.89 -0.91 3.91
C ALA A 108 -20.10 -1.88 3.96
N GLU A 109 -19.86 -3.17 3.83
CA GLU A 109 -20.91 -4.20 3.93
C GLU A 109 -21.48 -4.29 5.35
N GLN A 110 -20.64 -4.24 6.38
CA GLN A 110 -21.11 -4.19 7.77
C GLN A 110 -22.00 -2.98 8.04
N ARG A 111 -21.61 -1.80 7.54
CA ARG A 111 -22.40 -0.58 7.67
C ARG A 111 -23.76 -0.72 6.97
N ARG A 112 -23.77 -1.30 5.77
CA ARG A 112 -25.01 -1.56 5.01
C ARG A 112 -25.95 -2.50 5.77
N GLN A 113 -25.42 -3.56 6.37
CA GLN A 113 -26.21 -4.50 7.17
C GLN A 113 -26.81 -3.83 8.42
N GLN A 114 -26.06 -2.95 9.08
CA GLN A 114 -26.58 -2.16 10.20
C GLN A 114 -27.71 -1.21 9.79
N GLU A 115 -27.59 -0.56 8.63
CA GLU A 115 -28.63 0.32 8.10
C GLU A 115 -29.92 -0.44 7.76
N ILE A 116 -29.80 -1.64 7.16
CA ILE A 116 -30.94 -2.54 6.90
C ILE A 116 -31.59 -2.97 8.20
N ALA A 117 -30.81 -3.46 9.17
CA ALA A 117 -31.34 -3.90 10.46
C ALA A 117 -32.05 -2.76 11.23
N ALA A 118 -31.51 -1.54 11.16
CA ALA A 118 -32.14 -0.36 11.75
C ALA A 118 -33.44 0.03 11.04
N ALA A 119 -33.51 -0.12 9.72
CA ALA A 119 -34.73 0.11 8.94
C ALA A 119 -35.82 -0.92 9.28
N ASP A 120 -35.46 -2.20 9.38
CA ASP A 120 -36.38 -3.28 9.75
C ASP A 120 -36.92 -3.10 11.18
N ALA A 121 -36.06 -2.69 12.13
CA ALA A 121 -36.48 -2.40 13.50
C ALA A 121 -37.50 -1.24 13.54
N LYS A 122 -37.30 -0.18 12.75
CA LYS A 122 -38.24 0.94 12.64
C LYS A 122 -39.58 0.50 12.03
N LEU A 123 -39.56 -0.33 10.98
CA LEU A 123 -40.78 -0.87 10.36
C LEU A 123 -41.55 -1.78 11.33
N ALA A 124 -40.86 -2.63 12.07
CA ALA A 124 -41.48 -3.50 13.08
C ALA A 124 -42.13 -2.68 14.22
N GLN A 125 -41.48 -1.61 14.67
CA GLN A 125 -42.05 -0.71 15.68
C GLN A 125 -43.28 0.05 15.16
N ALA A 126 -43.23 0.53 13.92
CA ALA A 126 -44.37 1.22 13.28
C ALA A 126 -45.59 0.29 13.11
N ASN A 127 -45.37 -0.98 12.74
CA ASN A 127 -46.45 -1.96 12.60
C ASN A 127 -47.09 -2.35 13.94
N LYS A 128 -46.33 -2.37 15.05
CA LYS A 128 -46.89 -2.60 16.39
C LYS A 128 -47.81 -1.47 16.84
N HIS A 129 -47.48 -0.22 16.50
CA HIS A 129 -48.33 0.93 16.84
C HIS A 129 -49.63 1.00 16.03
N ARG A 130 -49.64 0.48 14.79
CA ARG A 130 -50.84 0.46 13.93
C ARG A 130 -51.92 -0.55 14.34
N HIS A 131 -51.61 -1.53 15.18
CA HIS A 131 -52.55 -2.56 15.63
C HIS A 131 -53.27 -2.22 16.94
N HIS A 132 -53.04 -1.02 17.49
CA HIS A 132 -53.58 -0.59 18.77
C HIS A 132 -54.64 0.53 18.68
N ASP A 133 -55.07 0.89 17.46
CA ASP A 133 -56.18 1.82 17.19
C ASP A 133 -57.39 1.07 16.61
#